data_AF-A0A9X5NX93-F1
#
_entry.id   AF-A0A9X5NX93-F1
#
_cell.length_a   1.000
_cell.length_b   1.000
_cell.length_c   1.000
_cell.angle_alpha   90.00
_cell.angle_beta   90.00
_cell.angle_gamma   90.00
#
_symmetry.space_group_name_H-M   'P 1'
#
loop_
_entity.id
_entity.type
_entity.pdbx_description
1 polymer ?
#
loop_
_entity_poly.entity_id
_entity_poly.type
_entity_poly.pdbx_seq_one_letter_code
_entity_poly.pdbx_strand_id
1 'polypeptide(L)' 'MPSITVRNLSEETHRALKARALAAGRSTEAEIRLILDQAARPKQRIRLGSLLSDIGREAGGVDLDIERQEQTEVRF' A
#
# COMPACT_ATOMS: atom_id res chain seq x y z
N MET A 1 2.60 8.85 13.77
CA MET A 1 1.72 7.79 13.26
C MET A 1 0.67 8.42 12.36
N PRO A 2 0.42 7.91 11.15
CA PRO A 2 -0.68 8.42 10.32
C PRO A 2 -2.02 8.14 11.03
N SER A 3 -2.93 9.12 10.99
CA SER A 3 -4.24 9.05 11.62
C SER A 3 -5.34 9.40 10.61
N ILE A 4 -6.48 8.71 10.71
CA ILE A 4 -7.67 8.95 9.87
C ILE A 4 -8.87 9.14 10.80
N THR A 5 -9.69 10.15 10.52
CA THR A 5 -10.96 10.39 11.22
C THR A 5 -12.11 10.22 10.23
N VAL A 6 -12.99 9.26 10.50
CA VAL A 6 -14.21 9.05 9.71
C VAL A 6 -15.37 9.75 10.40
N ARG A 7 -15.90 10.81 9.79
CA ARG A 7 -17.05 11.57 10.33
C ARG A 7 -18.36 11.00 9.79
N ASN A 8 -19.43 11.15 10.57
CA ASN A 8 -20.80 10.73 10.20
C ASN A 8 -20.90 9.23 9.83
N LEU A 9 -20.11 8.37 10.49
CA LEU A 9 -20.26 6.93 10.36
C LEU A 9 -21.60 6.52 10.97
N SER A 10 -22.38 5.69 10.28
CA SER A 10 -23.65 5.23 10.83
C SER A 10 -23.44 4.42 12.11
N GLU A 11 -24.35 4.57 13.07
CA GLU A 11 -24.33 3.81 14.32
C GLU A 11 -24.42 2.31 14.10
N GLU A 12 -25.08 1.88 13.02
CA GLU A 12 -25.14 0.48 12.61
C GLU A 12 -23.76 -0.03 12.16
N THR A 13 -23.06 0.71 11.30
CA THR A 13 -21.71 0.33 10.86
C THR A 13 -20.73 0.33 12.03
N HIS A 14 -20.80 1.33 12.92
CA HIS A 14 -19.95 1.37 14.10
C HIS A 14 -20.18 0.15 15.02
N ARG A 15 -21.44 -0.24 15.26
CA ARG A 15 -21.78 -1.45 16.03
C ARG A 15 -21.31 -2.73 15.35
N ALA A 16 -21.50 -2.85 14.03
CA ALA A 16 -21.03 -4.01 13.27
C ALA A 16 -19.51 -4.17 13.34
N LEU A 17 -18.75 -3.07 13.22
CA LEU A 17 -17.29 -3.08 13.37
C LEU A 17 -16.86 -3.50 14.78
N LYS A 18 -17.55 -3.01 15.81
CA LYS A 18 -17.27 -3.39 17.20
C LYS A 18 -17.54 -4.88 17.46
N ALA A 19 -18.66 -5.40 16.96
CA ALA A 19 -18.98 -6.83 17.06
C ALA A 19 -17.96 -7.70 16.33
N ARG A 20 -17.56 -7.30 15.12
CA ARG A 20 -16.51 -7.98 14.34
C ARG A 20 -15.16 -7.99 15.07
N ALA A 21 -14.76 -6.86 15.65
CA ALA A 21 -13.52 -6.75 16.41
C ALA A 21 -13.53 -7.67 17.66
N LEU A 22 -14.65 -7.70 18.38
CA LEU A 22 -14.83 -8.59 19.53
C LEU A 22 -14.71 -10.07 19.12
N ALA A 23 -15.35 -10.47 18.03
CA ALA A 23 -15.27 -11.83 17.50
C ALA A 23 -13.84 -12.22 17.08
N ALA A 24 -13.05 -11.25 16.61
CA ALA A 24 -11.65 -11.44 16.23
C ALA A 24 -10.67 -11.33 17.42
N GLY A 25 -11.14 -11.01 18.63
CA GLY A 25 -10.28 -10.80 19.81
C GLY A 25 -9.37 -9.56 19.70
N ARG A 26 -9.81 -8.51 19.00
CA ARG A 26 -9.05 -7.28 18.75
C ARG A 26 -9.80 -6.04 19.19
N SER A 27 -9.10 -4.92 19.35
CA SER A 27 -9.76 -3.62 19.49
C SER A 27 -10.44 -3.20 18.18
N THR A 28 -11.48 -2.38 18.27
CA THR A 28 -12.17 -1.85 17.07
C THR A 28 -11.21 -1.12 16.13
N GLU A 29 -10.27 -0.35 16.69
CA GLU A 29 -9.26 0.35 15.89
C GLU A 29 -8.31 -0.62 15.17
N ALA A 30 -7.88 -1.70 15.84
CA ALA A 30 -7.04 -2.72 15.23
C ALA A 30 -7.76 -3.44 14.09
N GLU A 31 -9.06 -3.73 14.25
CA GLU A 31 -9.87 -4.34 13.19
C GLU A 31 -10.09 -3.39 12.00
N ILE A 32 -10.37 -2.10 12.26
CA ILE A 32 -10.48 -1.09 11.19
C ILE A 32 -9.17 -0.98 10.41
N ARG A 33 -8.03 -0.93 11.11
CA ARG A 33 -6.70 -0.88 10.48
C ARG A 33 -6.46 -2.09 9.58
N LEU A 34 -6.82 -3.29 10.05
CA LEU A 34 -6.68 -4.52 9.28
C LEU A 34 -7.54 -4.49 8.00
N ILE A 35 -8.79 -4.04 8.09
CA ILE A 35 -9.68 -3.91 6.93
C ILE A 35 -9.08 -2.94 5.90
N LEU A 36 -8.58 -1.79 6.35
CA LEU A 36 -7.96 -0.81 5.48
C LEU A 36 -6.66 -1.33 4.84
N ASP A 37 -5.81 -2.02 5.60
CA ASP A 37 -4.60 -2.66 5.07
C ASP A 37 -4.93 -3.70 3.99
N GLN A 38 -5.95 -4.53 4.21
CA GLN A 38 -6.40 -5.53 3.24
C GLN A 38 -6.97 -4.88 1.98
N ALA A 39 -7.75 -3.81 2.12
CA ALA A 39 -8.32 -3.08 1.00
C ALA A 39 -7.23 -2.35 0.18
N ALA A 40 -6.22 -1.80 0.85
CA ALA A 40 -5.14 -1.05 0.22
C ALA A 40 -4.04 -1.95 -0.39
N ARG A 41 -3.99 -3.24 -0.04
CA ARG A 41 -2.97 -4.19 -0.50
C ARG A 41 -3.62 -5.28 -1.38
N PRO A 42 -3.79 -5.04 -2.69
CA PRO A 42 -4.29 -6.08 -3.58
C PRO A 42 -3.35 -7.29 -3.57
N LYS A 43 -3.92 -8.51 -3.58
CA LYS A 43 -3.17 -9.78 -3.46
C LYS A 43 -2.06 -9.94 -4.52
N GLN A 44 -2.22 -9.29 -5.67
CA GLN A 44 -1.29 -9.36 -6.81
C GLN A 44 -0.41 -8.11 -6.94
N ARG A 45 -0.25 -7.31 -5.88
CA ARG A 45 0.61 -6.13 -5.92
C ARG A 45 2.06 -6.56 -6.14
N ILE A 46 2.62 -6.21 -7.30
CA ILE A 46 4.06 -6.32 -7.54
C ILE A 46 4.76 -5.28 -6.67
N ARG A 47 5.65 -5.73 -5.78
CA ARG A 47 6.53 -4.84 -5.02
C ARG A 47 7.71 -4.45 -5.90
N LEU A 48 7.46 -3.56 -6.88
CA LEU A 48 8.43 -3.23 -7.95
C LEU A 48 9.82 -2.90 -7.41
N GLY A 49 9.92 -2.07 -6.37
CA GLY A 49 11.22 -1.75 -5.77
C GLY A 49 11.94 -2.96 -5.18
N SER A 50 11.22 -3.90 -4.54
CA SER A 50 11.80 -5.15 -4.06
C SER A 50 12.23 -6.04 -5.22
N LEU A 51 11.39 -6.19 -6.24
CA LEU A 51 11.72 -6.95 -7.45
C LEU A 51 12.99 -6.44 -8.13
N LEU A 52 13.09 -5.13 -8.35
CA LEU A 52 14.28 -4.50 -8.94
C LEU A 52 15.51 -4.64 -8.02
N SER A 53 15.33 -4.56 -6.70
CA SER A 53 16.43 -4.77 -5.74
C SER A 53 16.95 -6.20 -5.77
N ASP A 54 16.06 -7.19 -5.93
CA ASP A 54 16.43 -8.61 -6.05
C ASP A 54 17.20 -8.85 -7.35
N ILE A 55 16.72 -8.30 -8.48
CA ILE A 55 17.44 -8.34 -9.77
C ILE A 55 18.85 -7.71 -9.64
N GLY A 56 18.94 -6.53 -9.04
CA GLY A 56 20.23 -5.87 -8.83
C GLY A 56 21.18 -6.68 -7.95
N ARG A 57 20.67 -7.37 -6.91
CA ARG A 57 21.46 -8.24 -6.04
C ARG A 57 21.96 -9.48 -6.77
N GLU A 58 21.11 -10.13 -7.56
CA GLU A 58 21.49 -11.29 -8.39
C GLU A 58 22.59 -10.92 -9.41
N ALA A 59 22.55 -9.69 -9.92
CA ALA A 59 23.59 -9.15 -10.81
C ALA A 59 24.88 -8.71 -10.08
N GLY A 60 24.96 -8.83 -8.74
CA GLY A 60 26.13 -8.41 -7.95
C GLY A 60 26.19 -6.90 -7.62
N GLY A 61 25.09 -6.19 -7.85
CA GLY A 61 25.02 -4.72 -7.82
C GLY A 61 25.48 -4.13 -9.14
N VAL A 62 24.69 -3.22 -9.70
CA VAL A 62 25.00 -2.52 -10.96
C VAL A 62 24.95 -1.02 -10.72
N ASP A 63 25.93 -0.30 -11.25
CA ASP A 63 25.88 1.15 -11.41
C ASP A 63 25.73 1.43 -12.91
N LEU A 64 24.73 2.24 -13.25
CA LEU A 64 24.36 2.47 -14.65
C LEU A 64 24.72 3.90 -15.01
N ASP A 65 25.79 4.08 -15.78
CA ASP A 65 26.15 5.36 -16.40
C ASP A 65 25.19 5.65 -17.56
N ILE A 66 24.00 6.18 -17.24
CA ILE A 66 22.98 6.57 -18.21
C ILE A 66 22.91 8.08 -18.28
N GLU A 67 23.31 8.64 -19.42
CA GLU A 67 23.06 10.06 -19.72
C GLU A 67 21.65 10.24 -20.29
N ARG A 68 20.92 11.23 -19.76
CA ARG A 68 19.60 11.59 -20.29
C ARG A 68 19.77 12.26 -21.66
N GLN A 69 19.38 11.57 -22.72
CA GLN A 69 19.32 12.18 -24.05
C GLN A 69 18.03 13.01 -24.16
N GLU A 70 18.16 14.33 -24.32
CA GLU A 70 17.03 15.19 -24.66
C GLU A 70 16.66 14.94 -26.13
N GLN A 71 15.56 14.22 -26.37
CA GLN A 71 14.97 14.13 -27.70
C GLN A 71 14.33 15.49 -28.03
N THR A 72 15.08 16.34 -28.72
CA THR A 72 14.57 17.58 -29.30
C THR A 72 13.72 17.27 -30.54
N GLU A 73 12.46 17.71 -30.47
CA GLU A 73 11.48 17.90 -31.55
C GLU A 73 11.03 16.68 -32.39
N VAL A 74 9.86 16.14 -32.05
CA VAL A 74 8.95 15.57 -33.05
C VAL A 74 8.16 16.73 -33.65
N ARG A 75 8.52 17.15 -34.87
CA ARG A 75 7.77 18.12 -35.65
C ARG A 75 6.63 17.39 -36.39
N PHE A 76 5.38 17.81 -36.13
CA PHE A 76 4.20 17.36 -36.87
C PHE A 76 4.10 18.05 -38.23
#